data_AF-A0A2V9G8R7-F1
#
_entry.id   AF-A0A2V9G8R7-F1
#
_cell.length_a   1.000
_cell.length_b   1.000
_cell.length_c   1.000
_cell.angle_alpha   90.00
_cell.angle_beta   90.00
_cell.angle_gamma   90.00
#
_symmetry.space_group_name_H-M   'P 1'
#
loop_
_entity.id
_entity.type
_entity.pdbx_description
1 polymer ?
#
loop_
_entity_poly.entity_id
_entity_poly.type
_entity_poly.pdbx_seq_one_letter_code
_entity_poly.pdbx_strand_id
1 'polypeptide(L)'
;MMVSGLNSTAKVRLTETGKLTTRLTPEPPSLPSAQVPPSTNVHTSGVLVVDDHDVTRSTIHSFLRLNSVPVCGEAENGKQAVERVQRATARGGSP
;
A
#
# COMPACT_ATOMS: atom_id res chain seq x y z
N MET A 1 -32.02 17.44 -19.10
CA MET A 1 -32.13 17.39 -20.57
C MET A 1 -30.94 16.58 -21.08
N MET A 2 -31.15 15.29 -21.39
CA MET A 2 -30.14 14.44 -22.04
C MET A 2 -30.55 14.31 -23.51
N VAL A 3 -29.65 14.63 -24.44
CA VAL A 3 -29.83 14.35 -25.86
C VAL A 3 -29.04 13.10 -26.21
N SER A 4 -29.76 12.00 -26.38
CA SER A 4 -29.23 10.73 -26.87
C SER A 4 -29.19 10.78 -28.39
N GLY A 5 -28.00 10.78 -28.98
CA GLY A 5 -27.80 10.66 -30.42
C GLY A 5 -27.85 9.20 -30.87
N LEU A 6 -28.85 8.87 -31.67
CA LEU A 6 -28.85 7.71 -32.58
C LEU A 6 -27.78 7.90 -33.66
N ASN A 7 -27.11 6.82 -34.06
CA ASN A 7 -26.72 6.51 -35.45
C ASN A 7 -26.16 5.06 -35.46
N SER A 8 -26.97 4.07 -35.83
CA SER A 8 -27.18 3.54 -37.19
C SER A 8 -25.96 2.79 -37.75
N THR A 9 -26.02 1.45 -37.74
CA THR A 9 -25.96 0.61 -38.96
C THR A 9 -26.01 -0.86 -38.55
N ALA A 10 -27.20 -1.45 -38.68
CA ALA A 10 -27.38 -2.89 -38.66
C ALA A 10 -26.74 -3.48 -39.94
N LYS A 11 -25.72 -4.33 -39.79
CA LYS A 11 -25.28 -5.23 -40.86
C LYS A 11 -25.90 -6.60 -40.64
N VAL A 12 -27.02 -6.81 -41.32
CA VAL A 12 -27.64 -8.13 -41.49
C VAL A 12 -26.73 -8.97 -42.38
N ARG A 13 -26.34 -10.16 -41.91
CA ARG A 13 -25.80 -11.21 -42.77
C ARG A 13 -26.74 -12.41 -42.70
N LEU A 14 -27.43 -12.66 -43.82
CA LEU A 14 -28.07 -13.94 -44.09
C LEU A 14 -26.96 -14.92 -44.45
N THR A 15 -26.87 -16.02 -43.69
CA THR A 15 -26.27 -17.25 -44.19
C THR A 15 -27.27 -18.38 -44.00
N GLU A 16 -27.84 -18.74 -45.13
CA GLU A 16 -28.58 -19.96 -45.44
C GLU A 16 -27.73 -21.18 -45.04
N THR A 17 -28.23 -21.99 -44.11
CA THR A 17 -28.14 -23.47 -44.03
C THR A 17 -28.43 -23.93 -42.59
N GLY A 18 -29.44 -24.78 -42.44
CA GLY A 18 -30.01 -25.16 -41.16
C GLY A 18 -29.09 -26.03 -40.31
N LYS A 19 -28.85 -25.60 -39.06
CA LYS A 19 -28.74 -26.47 -37.88
C LYS A 19 -28.92 -25.62 -36.61
N LEU A 20 -30.07 -25.79 -35.95
CA LEU A 20 -30.36 -25.17 -34.66
C LEU A 20 -29.47 -25.82 -33.59
N THR A 21 -28.55 -25.06 -33.00
CA THR A 21 -27.84 -25.46 -31.78
C THR A 21 -27.55 -24.21 -30.99
N THR A 22 -28.36 -24.02 -29.96
CA THR A 22 -28.18 -23.05 -28.88
C THR A 22 -26.83 -23.32 -28.22
N ARG A 23 -25.86 -22.45 -28.43
CA ARG A 23 -24.67 -22.37 -27.57
C ARG A 23 -24.58 -20.96 -26.99
N LEU A 24 -24.84 -20.91 -25.69
CA LEU A 24 -24.63 -19.78 -24.82
C LEU A 24 -23.28 -19.12 -25.14
N THR A 25 -23.30 -17.80 -25.28
CA THR A 25 -22.14 -16.93 -25.41
C THR A 25 -21.06 -17.33 -24.39
N PRO A 26 -19.84 -17.70 -24.79
CA PRO A 26 -18.75 -17.77 -23.85
C PRO A 26 -18.38 -16.33 -23.44
N GLU A 27 -18.46 -16.06 -22.14
CA GLU A 27 -17.90 -14.86 -21.53
C GLU A 27 -16.40 -14.75 -21.92
N PRO A 28 -15.90 -13.58 -22.35
CA PRO A 28 -14.47 -13.41 -22.59
C PRO A 28 -13.69 -13.78 -21.30
N PRO A 29 -12.54 -14.46 -21.41
CA PRO A 29 -11.75 -14.82 -20.24
C PRO A 29 -11.31 -13.53 -19.53
N SER A 30 -11.85 -13.32 -18.34
CA SER A 30 -11.39 -12.28 -17.43
C SER A 30 -9.92 -12.57 -17.12
N LEU A 31 -9.04 -11.67 -17.55
CA LEU A 31 -7.63 -11.70 -17.14
C LEU A 31 -7.61 -11.72 -15.61
N PRO A 32 -6.77 -12.55 -14.96
CA PRO A 32 -6.59 -12.43 -13.53
C PRO A 32 -6.09 -11.02 -13.27
N SER A 33 -6.96 -10.21 -12.64
CA SER A 33 -6.57 -8.93 -12.10
C SER A 33 -5.36 -9.23 -11.23
N ALA A 34 -4.19 -8.76 -11.64
CA ALA A 34 -3.00 -8.82 -10.82
C ALA A 34 -3.33 -7.98 -9.59
N GLN A 35 -3.94 -8.60 -8.59
CA GLN A 35 -4.00 -8.07 -7.25
C GLN A 35 -2.55 -7.99 -6.81
N VAL A 36 -1.97 -6.79 -7.01
CA VAL A 36 -0.85 -6.35 -6.20
C VAL A 36 -1.34 -6.55 -4.77
N PRO A 37 -0.75 -7.50 -4.00
CA PRO A 37 -1.16 -7.65 -2.62
C PRO A 37 -1.05 -6.25 -1.99
N PRO A 38 -2.02 -5.79 -1.20
CA PRO A 38 -1.86 -4.55 -0.49
C PRO A 38 -0.59 -4.73 0.34
N SER A 39 0.48 -4.04 -0.04
CA SER A 39 1.70 -3.99 0.74
C SER A 39 1.35 -3.18 1.98
N THR A 40 0.74 -3.85 2.97
CA THR A 40 0.46 -3.34 4.30
C THR A 40 1.76 -3.30 5.08
N ASN A 41 2.78 -2.63 4.55
CA ASN A 41 3.88 -2.15 5.37
C ASN A 41 3.62 -0.66 5.56
N VAL A 42 2.73 -0.37 6.50
CA VAL A 42 2.61 0.97 7.06
C VAL A 42 3.92 1.17 7.84
N HIS A 43 4.93 1.70 7.15
CA HIS A 43 6.17 2.12 7.78
C HIS A 43 5.83 3.29 8.68
N THR A 44 5.58 3.02 9.97
CA THR A 44 5.52 4.07 10.99
C THR A 44 6.95 4.53 11.22
N SER A 45 7.39 5.49 10.40
CA SER A 45 8.68 6.16 10.60
C SER A 45 8.71 6.78 12.00
N GLY A 46 9.75 6.49 12.77
CA GLY A 46 9.88 6.92 14.16
C GLY A 46 11.26 7.43 14.49
N VAL A 47 11.34 8.44 15.35
CA VAL A 47 12.60 9.05 15.79
C VAL A 47 13.25 8.22 16.89
N LEU A 48 14.54 7.95 16.78
CA LEU A 48 15.36 7.41 17.86
C LEU A 48 16.09 8.56 18.55
N VAL A 49 15.84 8.78 19.84
CA VAL A 49 16.51 9.85 20.60
C VAL A 49 17.82 9.33 21.20
N VAL A 50 18.93 10.02 20.95
CA VAL A 50 20.26 9.61 21.42
C VAL A 50 20.94 10.76 22.14
N ASP A 51 21.19 10.59 23.44
CA ASP A 51 21.89 11.57 24.28
C ASP A 51 22.46 10.86 25.50
N ASP A 52 23.65 11.24 25.96
CA ASP A 52 24.33 10.63 27.11
C ASP A 52 23.85 11.22 28.46
N HIS A 53 23.13 12.33 28.44
CA HIS A 53 22.51 12.94 29.60
C HIS A 53 21.03 12.58 29.68
N ASP A 54 20.65 11.88 30.76
CA ASP A 54 19.28 11.39 30.97
C ASP A 54 18.23 12.52 30.95
N VAL A 55 18.54 13.65 31.57
CA VAL A 55 17.65 14.83 31.59
C VAL A 55 17.41 15.36 30.18
N THR A 56 18.45 15.47 29.35
CA THR A 56 18.34 15.94 27.97
C THR A 56 17.51 14.97 27.14
N ARG A 57 17.81 13.68 27.23
CA ARG A 57 17.09 12.62 26.51
C ARG A 57 15.61 12.61 26.85
N SER A 58 15.27 12.66 28.14
CA SER A 58 13.89 12.72 28.63
C SER A 58 13.15 13.98 28.20
N THR A 59 13.85 15.12 28.19
CA THR A 59 13.31 16.40 27.71
C THR A 59 12.98 16.34 26.22
N ILE A 60 13.89 15.83 25.39
CA ILE A 60 13.67 15.67 23.94
C ILE A 60 12.52 14.69 23.68
N HIS A 61 12.52 13.53 24.34
CA HIS A 61 11.43 12.55 24.20
C HIS A 61 10.06 13.16 24.54
N SER A 62 9.98 13.89 25.66
CA SER A 62 8.75 14.57 26.09
C SER A 62 8.30 15.63 25.07
N PHE A 63 9.23 16.43 24.56
CA PHE A 63 8.96 17.42 23.52
C PHE A 63 8.41 16.78 22.23
N LEU A 64 9.02 15.71 21.75
CA LEU A 64 8.55 14.99 20.55
C LEU A 64 7.15 14.41 20.76
N ARG A 65 6.90 13.82 21.93
CA ARG A 65 5.58 13.27 22.30
C ARG A 65 4.50 14.34 22.34
N LEU A 66 4.79 15.52 22.91
CA LEU A 66 3.85 16.65 22.94
C LEU A 66 3.48 17.13 21.53
N ASN A 67 4.39 16.98 20.57
CA ASN A 67 4.18 17.36 19.17
C ASN A 67 3.67 16.19 18.30
N SER A 68 3.22 15.09 18.91
CA SER A 68 2.74 13.89 18.20
C SER A 68 3.76 13.29 17.22
N VAL A 69 5.05 13.50 17.46
CA VAL A 69 6.13 12.87 16.69
C VAL A 69 6.39 11.47 17.27
N PRO A 70 6.24 10.39 16.48
CA PRO A 70 6.48 9.04 16.96
C PRO A 70 7.95 8.86 17.35
N VAL A 71 8.18 8.35 18.56
CA VAL A 71 9.50 7.95 19.04
C VAL A 71 9.57 6.43 19.04
N CYS A 72 10.56 5.87 18.34
CA CYS A 72 10.75 4.42 18.24
C CYS A 72 11.67 3.86 19.32
N GLY A 73 12.33 4.73 20.10
CA GLY A 73 13.09 4.37 21.28
C GLY A 73 14.08 5.45 21.70
N GLU A 74 14.92 5.09 22.66
CA GLU A 74 15.97 5.92 23.23
C GLU A 74 17.30 5.16 23.28
N ALA A 75 18.43 5.86 23.20
CA ALA A 75 19.76 5.31 23.42
C ALA A 75 20.65 6.29 24.19
N GLU A 76 21.53 5.77 25.03
CA GLU A 76 22.46 6.58 25.83
C GLU A 76 23.74 6.95 25.08
N ASN A 77 24.02 6.28 23.96
CA ASN A 77 25.23 6.48 23.18
C ASN A 77 25.08 5.95 21.75
N GLY A 78 26.06 6.29 20.90
CA GLY A 78 26.06 5.89 19.49
C GLY A 78 26.09 4.37 19.28
N LYS A 79 26.82 3.62 20.10
CA LYS A 79 26.87 2.15 19.98
C LYS A 79 25.47 1.53 20.19
N GLN A 80 24.81 1.93 21.28
CA GLN A 80 23.44 1.51 21.58
C GLN A 80 22.44 1.93 20.49
N ALA A 81 22.63 3.10 19.88
CA ALA A 81 21.75 3.58 18.81
C ALA A 81 21.87 2.71 17.56
N VAL A 82 23.09 2.41 17.13
CA VAL A 82 23.37 1.56 15.97
C VAL A 82 22.82 0.15 16.18
N GLU A 83 23.01 -0.44 17.36
CA GLU A 83 22.46 -1.77 17.69
C GLU A 83 20.92 -1.80 17.62
N ARG A 84 20.25 -0.72 18.01
CA ARG A 84 18.78 -0.61 17.93
C ARG A 84 18.31 -0.51 16.48
N VAL A 85 18.96 0.31 15.66
CA VAL A 85 18.63 0.44 14.23
C VAL A 85 18.82 -0.89 13.52
N GLN A 86 19.96 -1.55 13.73
CA GLN A 86 20.23 -2.86 13.13
C GLN A 86 19.21 -3.92 13.56
N ARG A 87 18.81 -3.93 14.84
CA ARG A 87 17.77 -4.82 15.34
C ARG A 87 16.41 -4.56 14.69
N ALA A 88 16.06 -3.29 14.47
CA ALA A 88 14.82 -2.92 13.80
C ALA A 88 14.81 -3.45 12.36
N THR A 89 15.88 -3.19 11.60
CA THR A 89 16.03 -3.65 10.21
C THR A 89 16.02 -5.18 10.10
N ALA A 90 16.67 -5.89 11.02
CA ALA A 90 16.68 -7.36 11.06
C ALA A 90 15.30 -7.99 11.34
N ARG A 91 14.36 -7.24 11.92
CA ARG A 91 12.99 -7.69 12.19
C ARG A 91 12.00 -7.32 11.07
N GLY A 92 12.47 -6.78 9.95
CA GLY A 92 11.63 -6.35 8.84
C GLY A 92 10.98 -4.97 9.05
N GLY A 93 11.34 -4.24 10.10
CA GLY A 93 10.94 -2.86 10.33
C GLY A 93 12.07 -1.90 9.93
N SER A 94 11.96 -1.29 8.75
CA SER A 94 12.82 -0.16 8.39
C SER A 94 12.48 1.07 9.28
N PRO A 95 13.47 1.89 9.72
CA PRO A 95 13.25 3.04 10.60
C PRO A 95 12.28 4.09 10.04
#